data_AF-A0A9D2KEN2-F1
#
_entry.id   AF-A0A9D2KEN2-F1
#
_cell.length_a   1.000
_cell.length_b   1.000
_cell.length_c   1.000
_cell.angle_alpha   90.00
_cell.angle_beta   90.00
_cell.angle_gamma   90.00
#
_symmetry.space_group_name_H-M   'P 1'
#
loop_
_entity.id
_entity.type
_entity.pdbx_description
1 polymer ?
#
loop_
_entity_poly.entity_id
_entity_poly.type
_entity_poly.pdbx_seq_one_letter_code
_entity_poly.pdbx_strand_id
1 'polypeptide(L)'
;MKLNQKILLGYVLLLLIIGSMVGVIVYERKRMRNIEMEVSEIQQVRRDINTAHRHITQLALLGEGVIGWNDTDYRNYHNQRLHTDSLLRALKLHCMTYVHPEQIDTLCTLLSDKELHLCHIMEAIEQQGEADSLLVNHLPEVTKRATRIRTVKQKKSGLAGVFGGKKTVQVLPSAKELHQFSDSLIALQLRQTAEMDAYADSLRNRNRTLNIQLNRLIGDLDIQAQNAFVQRERKIAEAQALSVRLFTATISAAIILLFLSYLAIHREMKRNDNERKRREKLIGELQESNEANEKLIKLRRNLIHNVTHELRTPLTAISGNAELLQNDTEADSRMRHAQTIHDAARRMAWMINSGCRFLGNRVHPADYSFSSSIAIVDGTFVGLALDEVNESDKTARRIEDWTNELKKII
;
A
#
# COMPACT_ATOMS: atom_id res chain seq x y z
N MET A 1 15.33 17.34 26.98
CA MET A 1 14.47 17.67 25.81
C MET A 1 13.25 18.42 26.27
N LYS A 2 12.96 19.58 25.66
CA LYS A 2 11.73 20.35 25.90
C LYS A 2 10.51 19.54 25.43
N LEU A 3 9.34 19.73 26.05
CA LEU A 3 8.10 19.00 25.73
C LEU A 3 7.79 18.98 24.22
N ASN A 4 8.02 20.12 23.54
CA ASN A 4 7.83 20.27 22.10
C ASN A 4 8.72 19.33 21.26
N GLN A 5 9.96 19.06 21.69
CA GLN A 5 10.85 18.14 20.96
C GLN A 5 10.37 16.69 21.05
N LYS A 6 9.71 16.31 22.17
CA LYS A 6 9.18 14.96 22.36
C LYS A 6 7.87 14.76 21.58
N ILE A 7 7.01 15.79 21.52
CA ILE A 7 5.81 15.80 20.68
C ILE A 7 6.19 15.70 19.20
N LEU A 8 7.19 16.48 18.77
CA LEU A 8 7.73 16.40 17.42
C LEU A 8 8.24 14.98 17.11
N LEU A 9 8.96 14.35 18.04
CA LEU A 9 9.47 12.99 17.88
C LEU A 9 8.33 11.97 17.72
N GLY A 10 7.22 12.13 18.44
CA GLY A 10 6.02 11.31 18.28
C GLY A 10 5.39 11.45 16.89
N TYR A 11 5.27 12.67 16.37
CA TYR A 11 4.75 12.91 15.01
C TYR A 11 5.66 12.36 13.92
N VAL A 12 6.99 12.48 14.09
CA VAL A 12 7.97 11.90 13.16
C VAL A 12 7.85 10.38 13.13
N LEU A 13 7.69 9.74 14.29
CA LEU A 13 7.49 8.30 14.40
C LEU A 13 6.22 7.83 13.68
N LEU A 14 5.12 8.59 13.85
CA LEU A 14 3.83 8.31 13.23
C LEU A 14 3.90 8.44 11.69
N LEU A 15 4.56 9.49 11.18
CA LEU A 15 4.81 9.65 9.75
C LEU A 15 5.65 8.51 9.16
N LEU A 16 6.64 8.00 9.91
CA LEU A 16 7.47 6.88 9.48
C LEU A 16 6.66 5.58 9.39
N ILE A 17 5.77 5.33 10.36
CA ILE A 17 4.84 4.19 10.33
C ILE A 17 3.93 4.27 9.09
N ILE A 18 3.28 5.43 8.89
CA ILE A 18 2.39 5.66 7.73
C ILE A 18 3.17 5.47 6.42
N GLY A 19 4.37 6.04 6.31
CA GLY A 19 5.23 5.89 5.14
C GLY A 19 5.58 4.43 4.85
N SER A 20 5.91 3.64 5.88
CA SER A 20 6.19 2.21 5.72
C SER A 20 4.95 1.44 5.24
N MET A 21 3.77 1.75 5.77
CA MET A 21 2.52 1.09 5.42
C MET A 21 2.13 1.40 3.97
N VAL A 22 2.26 2.67 3.55
CA VAL A 22 2.05 3.08 2.16
C VAL A 22 3.04 2.40 1.23
N GLY A 23 4.33 2.31 1.61
CA GLY A 23 5.36 1.63 0.84
C GLY A 23 5.03 0.15 0.59
N VAL A 24 4.58 -0.57 1.63
CA VAL A 24 4.14 -1.97 1.52
C VAL A 24 2.93 -2.09 0.58
N ILE A 25 1.91 -1.22 0.73
CA ILE A 25 0.72 -1.24 -0.13
C ILE A 25 1.08 -0.97 -1.60
N VAL A 26 1.96 -0.02 -1.87
CA VAL A 26 2.41 0.32 -3.23
C VAL A 26 3.22 -0.83 -3.83
N TYR A 27 4.11 -1.44 -3.06
CA TYR A 27 4.87 -2.62 -3.49
C TYR A 27 3.94 -3.78 -3.87
N GLU A 28 2.97 -4.10 -3.02
CA GLU A 28 1.98 -5.15 -3.26
C GLU A 28 1.10 -4.82 -4.47
N ARG A 29 0.61 -3.58 -4.61
CA ARG A 29 -0.15 -3.15 -5.79
C ARG A 29 0.65 -3.27 -7.08
N LYS A 30 1.92 -2.87 -7.07
CA LYS A 30 2.79 -2.97 -8.26
C LYS A 30 3.02 -4.42 -8.64
N ARG A 31 3.25 -5.30 -7.67
CA ARG A 31 3.39 -6.74 -7.87
C ARG A 31 2.09 -7.36 -8.41
N MET A 32 0.95 -7.03 -7.82
CA MET A 32 -0.36 -7.53 -8.27
C MET A 32 -0.67 -7.09 -9.70
N ARG A 33 -0.38 -5.84 -10.07
CA ARG A 33 -0.62 -5.32 -11.41
C ARG A 33 0.23 -6.03 -12.48
N ASN A 34 1.47 -6.41 -12.16
CA ASN A 34 2.31 -7.13 -13.10
C ASN A 34 1.77 -8.54 -13.40
N ILE A 35 1.23 -9.21 -12.38
CA ILE A 35 0.61 -10.53 -12.51
C ILE A 35 -0.76 -10.45 -13.22
N GLU A 36 -1.51 -9.38 -13.00
CA GLU A 36 -2.81 -9.14 -13.64
C GLU A 36 -2.68 -8.91 -15.15
N MET A 37 -1.60 -8.24 -15.60
CA MET A 37 -1.30 -8.08 -17.03
C MET A 37 -1.03 -9.43 -17.71
N GLU A 38 -0.21 -10.30 -17.10
CA GLU A 38 0.12 -11.65 -17.61
C GLU A 38 -1.16 -12.50 -17.80
N VAL A 39 -2.11 -12.41 -16.87
CA VAL A 39 -3.40 -13.13 -16.95
C VAL A 39 -4.34 -12.52 -18.00
N SER A 40 -4.37 -11.20 -18.12
CA SER A 40 -5.19 -10.50 -19.11
C SER A 40 -4.80 -10.86 -20.53
N GLU A 41 -3.49 -10.97 -20.80
CA GLU A 41 -2.97 -11.39 -22.12
C GLU A 41 -3.44 -12.80 -22.48
N ILE A 42 -3.35 -13.76 -21.54
CA ILE A 42 -3.79 -15.15 -21.77
C ILE A 42 -5.31 -15.24 -21.94
N GLN A 43 -6.09 -14.44 -21.19
CA GLN A 43 -7.54 -14.37 -21.36
C GLN A 43 -7.96 -13.76 -22.71
N GLN A 44 -7.20 -12.80 -23.22
CA GLN A 44 -7.42 -12.23 -24.54
C GLN A 44 -7.13 -13.27 -25.63
N VAL A 45 -5.99 -13.95 -25.55
CA VAL A 45 -5.64 -15.05 -26.45
C VAL A 45 -6.75 -16.12 -26.47
N ARG A 46 -7.25 -16.54 -25.31
CA ARG A 46 -8.36 -17.51 -25.20
C ARG A 46 -9.64 -17.06 -25.89
N ARG A 47 -9.98 -15.77 -25.80
CA ARG A 47 -11.15 -15.20 -26.49
C ARG A 47 -10.97 -15.20 -28.01
N ASP A 48 -9.77 -14.88 -28.48
CA ASP A 48 -9.45 -14.85 -29.91
C ASP A 48 -9.50 -16.27 -30.51
N ILE A 49 -9.00 -17.30 -29.79
CA ILE A 49 -9.10 -18.71 -30.19
C ILE A 49 -10.54 -19.19 -30.23
N ASN A 50 -11.34 -18.86 -29.22
CA ASN A 50 -12.77 -19.22 -29.21
C ASN A 50 -13.52 -18.55 -30.37
N THR A 51 -13.11 -17.34 -30.75
CA THR A 51 -13.64 -16.64 -31.91
C THR A 51 -13.26 -17.35 -33.21
N ALA A 52 -11.99 -17.74 -33.37
CA ALA A 52 -11.54 -18.54 -34.51
C ALA A 52 -12.27 -19.90 -34.58
N HIS A 53 -12.44 -20.58 -33.45
CA HIS A 53 -13.17 -21.85 -33.37
C HIS A 53 -14.63 -21.71 -33.82
N ARG A 54 -15.33 -20.64 -33.40
CA ARG A 54 -16.69 -20.36 -33.88
C ARG A 54 -16.74 -20.18 -35.40
N HIS A 55 -15.81 -19.44 -35.97
CA HIS A 55 -15.75 -19.22 -37.42
C HIS A 55 -15.41 -20.51 -38.19
N ILE A 56 -14.50 -21.33 -37.67
CA ILE A 56 -14.18 -22.64 -38.26
C ILE A 56 -15.40 -23.58 -38.18
N THR A 57 -16.17 -23.52 -37.10
CA THR A 57 -17.42 -24.30 -36.96
C THR A 57 -18.49 -23.81 -37.94
N GLN A 58 -18.60 -22.49 -38.13
CA GLN A 58 -19.49 -21.92 -39.15
C GLN A 58 -19.08 -22.34 -40.57
N LEU A 59 -17.78 -22.33 -40.88
CA LEU A 59 -17.25 -22.87 -42.14
C LEU A 59 -17.59 -24.36 -42.30
N ALA A 60 -17.49 -25.15 -41.23
CA ALA A 60 -17.89 -26.55 -41.27
C ALA A 60 -19.38 -26.70 -41.63
N LEU A 61 -20.25 -25.94 -40.98
CA LEU A 61 -21.69 -25.94 -41.23
C LEU A 61 -22.05 -25.47 -42.64
N LEU A 62 -21.44 -24.40 -43.13
CA LEU A 62 -21.66 -23.91 -44.50
C LEU A 62 -21.25 -24.96 -45.54
N GLY A 63 -20.14 -25.66 -45.29
CA GLY A 63 -19.63 -26.72 -46.17
C GLY A 63 -20.50 -27.98 -46.22
N GLU A 64 -21.39 -28.22 -45.25
CA GLU A 64 -22.34 -29.33 -45.30
C GLU A 64 -23.43 -29.12 -46.37
N GLY A 65 -23.68 -27.87 -46.76
CA GLY A 65 -24.67 -27.49 -47.77
C GLY A 65 -24.18 -27.51 -49.22
N VAL A 66 -22.98 -28.05 -49.50
CA VAL A 66 -22.31 -27.93 -50.81
C VAL A 66 -23.14 -28.42 -52.00
N ILE A 67 -24.03 -29.38 -51.77
CA ILE A 67 -24.89 -29.97 -52.81
C ILE A 67 -25.87 -28.93 -53.40
N GLY A 68 -26.22 -27.90 -52.64
CA GLY A 68 -27.16 -26.85 -53.07
C GLY A 68 -26.50 -25.50 -53.38
N TRP A 69 -25.17 -25.44 -53.45
CA TRP A 69 -24.46 -24.17 -53.62
C TRP A 69 -24.64 -23.60 -55.03
N ASN A 70 -24.80 -22.28 -55.08
CA ASN A 70 -24.61 -21.47 -56.28
C ASN A 70 -23.30 -20.64 -56.15
N ASP A 71 -22.94 -19.90 -57.21
CA ASP A 71 -21.75 -19.02 -57.20
C ASP A 71 -21.77 -17.98 -56.06
N THR A 72 -22.95 -17.53 -55.61
CA THR A 72 -23.05 -16.60 -54.46
C THR A 72 -22.77 -17.28 -53.12
N ASP A 73 -23.20 -18.54 -52.95
CA ASP A 73 -22.93 -19.33 -51.75
C ASP A 73 -21.45 -19.69 -51.64
N TYR A 74 -20.82 -20.04 -52.77
CA TYR A 74 -19.36 -20.23 -52.84
C TYR A 74 -18.60 -18.96 -52.46
N ARG A 75 -18.98 -17.79 -52.99
CA ARG A 75 -18.36 -16.51 -52.61
C ARG A 75 -18.55 -16.18 -51.13
N ASN A 76 -19.70 -16.50 -50.55
CA ASN A 76 -19.95 -16.32 -49.13
C ASN A 76 -19.03 -17.22 -48.29
N TYR A 77 -18.89 -18.49 -48.68
CA TYR A 77 -17.95 -19.42 -48.07
C TYR A 77 -16.49 -18.92 -48.18
N HIS A 78 -16.08 -18.48 -49.37
CA HIS A 78 -14.75 -17.93 -49.64
C HIS A 78 -14.41 -16.73 -48.77
N ASN A 79 -15.33 -15.75 -48.68
CA ASN A 79 -15.15 -14.57 -47.84
C ASN A 79 -15.03 -14.95 -46.36
N GLN A 80 -15.86 -15.89 -45.87
CA GLN A 80 -15.79 -16.38 -44.51
C GLN A 80 -14.48 -17.14 -44.23
N ARG A 81 -13.96 -17.88 -45.21
CA ARG A 81 -12.67 -18.56 -45.16
C ARG A 81 -11.53 -17.56 -45.03
N LEU A 82 -11.49 -16.54 -45.88
CA LEU A 82 -10.49 -15.48 -45.83
C LEU A 82 -10.53 -14.71 -44.50
N HIS A 83 -11.72 -14.43 -43.99
CA HIS A 83 -11.86 -13.80 -42.67
C HIS A 83 -11.27 -14.69 -41.57
N THR A 84 -11.56 -15.98 -41.60
CA THR A 84 -11.01 -16.97 -40.66
C THR A 84 -9.49 -17.08 -40.77
N ASP A 85 -8.93 -17.10 -41.98
CA ASP A 85 -7.48 -17.07 -42.21
C ASP A 85 -6.83 -15.79 -41.64
N SER A 86 -7.50 -14.64 -41.75
CA SER A 86 -7.01 -13.39 -41.16
C SER A 86 -6.98 -13.44 -39.62
N LEU A 87 -8.01 -14.02 -38.99
CA LEU A 87 -8.07 -14.22 -37.54
C LEU A 87 -7.00 -15.19 -37.07
N LEU A 88 -6.80 -16.30 -37.79
CA LEU A 88 -5.75 -17.28 -37.50
C LEU A 88 -4.35 -16.66 -37.63
N ARG A 89 -4.10 -15.82 -38.64
CA ARG A 89 -2.83 -15.08 -38.77
C ARG A 89 -2.64 -14.01 -37.69
N ALA A 90 -3.70 -13.32 -37.28
CA ALA A 90 -3.64 -12.40 -36.16
C ALA A 90 -3.28 -13.13 -34.86
N LEU A 91 -3.92 -14.29 -34.62
CA LEU A 91 -3.58 -15.20 -33.52
C LEU A 91 -2.13 -15.65 -33.58
N LYS A 92 -1.63 -16.00 -34.77
CA LYS A 92 -0.21 -16.35 -34.98
C LYS A 92 0.72 -15.28 -34.46
N LEU A 93 0.47 -14.00 -34.75
CA LEU A 93 1.31 -12.89 -34.30
C LEU A 93 1.26 -12.69 -32.77
N HIS A 94 0.06 -12.76 -32.18
CA HIS A 94 -0.15 -12.52 -30.75
C HIS A 94 0.23 -13.72 -29.86
N CYS A 95 0.31 -14.92 -30.43
CA CYS A 95 0.51 -16.16 -29.68
C CYS A 95 1.85 -16.85 -29.99
N MET A 96 2.85 -16.18 -30.56
CA MET A 96 4.15 -16.80 -30.88
C MET A 96 4.85 -17.46 -29.68
N THR A 97 4.58 -16.94 -28.47
CA THR A 97 5.11 -17.47 -27.21
C THR A 97 4.31 -18.64 -26.65
N TYR A 98 3.09 -18.87 -27.16
CA TYR A 98 2.12 -19.81 -26.58
C TYR A 98 1.64 -20.88 -27.57
N VAL A 99 1.80 -20.70 -28.87
CA VAL A 99 1.32 -21.64 -29.90
C VAL A 99 2.39 -21.83 -30.94
N HIS A 100 2.57 -23.08 -31.39
CA HIS A 100 3.47 -23.36 -32.49
C HIS A 100 2.92 -22.77 -33.80
N PRO A 101 3.65 -21.84 -34.46
CA PRO A 101 3.17 -21.18 -35.67
C PRO A 101 2.87 -22.18 -36.81
N GLU A 102 3.56 -23.32 -36.83
CA GLU A 102 3.34 -24.41 -37.78
C GLU A 102 1.92 -25.02 -37.70
N GLN A 103 1.31 -25.08 -36.51
CA GLN A 103 -0.04 -25.61 -36.33
C GLN A 103 -1.08 -24.70 -36.99
N ILE A 104 -0.88 -23.38 -36.89
CA ILE A 104 -1.77 -22.39 -37.50
C ILE A 104 -1.61 -22.39 -39.02
N ASP A 105 -0.38 -22.48 -39.53
CA ASP A 105 -0.12 -22.59 -40.97
C ASP A 105 -0.74 -23.87 -41.56
N THR A 106 -0.66 -24.98 -40.81
CA THR A 106 -1.31 -26.24 -41.18
C THR A 106 -2.84 -26.10 -41.22
N LEU A 107 -3.45 -25.40 -40.26
CA LEU A 107 -4.89 -25.11 -40.24
C LEU A 107 -5.33 -24.26 -41.44
N CYS A 108 -4.59 -23.20 -41.79
CA CYS A 108 -4.90 -22.36 -42.95
C CYS A 108 -4.79 -23.13 -44.27
N THR A 109 -3.76 -23.98 -44.43
CA THR A 109 -3.63 -24.83 -45.63
C THR A 109 -4.75 -25.87 -45.70
N LEU A 110 -5.10 -26.49 -44.57
CA LEU A 110 -6.27 -27.39 -44.45
C LEU A 110 -7.59 -26.73 -44.87
N LEU A 111 -7.84 -25.48 -44.45
CA LEU A 111 -9.04 -24.74 -44.81
C LEU A 111 -9.07 -24.37 -46.30
N SER A 112 -7.92 -23.99 -46.86
CA SER A 112 -7.78 -23.69 -48.30
C SER A 112 -8.02 -24.93 -49.16
N ASP A 113 -7.46 -26.09 -48.78
CA ASP A 113 -7.67 -27.34 -49.52
C ASP A 113 -9.12 -27.82 -49.42
N LYS A 114 -9.75 -27.62 -48.26
CA LYS A 114 -11.17 -27.93 -48.07
C LYS A 114 -12.05 -27.11 -49.02
N GLU A 115 -11.79 -25.82 -49.14
CA GLU A 115 -12.51 -24.97 -50.08
C GLU A 115 -12.38 -25.45 -51.53
N LEU A 116 -11.15 -25.80 -51.95
CA LEU A 116 -10.89 -26.27 -53.31
C LEU A 116 -11.73 -27.51 -53.65
N HIS A 117 -11.83 -28.47 -52.73
CA HIS A 117 -12.67 -29.66 -52.95
C HIS A 117 -14.16 -29.35 -52.94
N LEU A 118 -14.62 -28.41 -52.11
CA LEU A 118 -16.02 -27.98 -52.13
C LEU A 118 -16.37 -27.28 -53.46
N CYS A 119 -15.43 -26.50 -54.02
CA CYS A 119 -15.55 -25.93 -55.36
C CYS A 119 -15.70 -27.02 -56.43
N HIS A 120 -14.84 -28.04 -56.41
CA HIS A 120 -14.93 -29.14 -57.37
C HIS A 120 -16.22 -29.98 -57.24
N ILE A 121 -16.71 -30.20 -56.02
CA ILE A 121 -18.01 -30.86 -55.80
C ILE A 121 -19.14 -30.02 -56.39
N MET A 122 -19.14 -28.71 -56.14
CA MET A 122 -20.13 -27.79 -56.71
C MET A 122 -20.09 -27.81 -58.25
N GLU A 123 -18.92 -27.63 -58.85
CA GLU A 123 -18.73 -27.64 -60.31
C GLU A 123 -19.20 -28.95 -60.94
N ALA A 124 -18.89 -30.09 -60.31
CA ALA A 124 -19.25 -31.38 -60.86
C ALA A 124 -20.74 -31.73 -60.64
N ILE A 125 -21.41 -31.17 -59.62
CA ILE A 125 -22.88 -31.23 -59.48
C ILE A 125 -23.57 -30.33 -60.52
N GLU A 126 -23.03 -29.14 -60.79
CA GLU A 126 -23.54 -28.23 -61.84
C GLU A 126 -23.42 -28.88 -63.23
N GLN A 127 -22.25 -29.46 -63.54
CA GLN A 127 -22.03 -30.24 -64.77
C GLN A 127 -22.95 -31.46 -64.86
N GLN A 128 -23.26 -32.12 -63.74
CA GLN A 128 -24.24 -33.21 -63.71
C GLN A 128 -25.65 -32.68 -64.02
N GLY A 129 -26.06 -31.54 -63.46
CA GLY A 129 -27.35 -30.92 -63.76
C GLY A 129 -27.49 -30.52 -65.24
N GLU A 130 -26.43 -29.99 -65.84
CA GLU A 130 -26.39 -29.67 -67.27
C GLU A 130 -26.43 -30.93 -68.14
N ALA A 131 -25.61 -31.94 -67.82
CA ALA A 131 -25.62 -33.23 -68.51
C ALA A 131 -26.99 -33.89 -68.42
N ASP A 132 -27.58 -33.98 -67.23
CA ASP A 132 -28.92 -34.54 -67.01
C ASP A 132 -29.99 -33.77 -67.80
N SER A 133 -29.88 -32.44 -67.91
CA SER A 133 -30.79 -31.63 -68.73
C SER A 133 -30.64 -31.89 -70.24
N LEU A 134 -29.40 -32.04 -70.73
CA LEU A 134 -29.11 -32.40 -72.13
C LEU A 134 -29.58 -33.83 -72.42
N LEU A 135 -29.43 -34.75 -71.46
CA LEU A 135 -29.90 -36.12 -71.55
C LEU A 135 -31.43 -36.20 -71.61
N VAL A 136 -32.15 -35.45 -70.78
CA VAL A 136 -33.61 -35.33 -70.81
C VAL A 136 -34.10 -34.76 -72.16
N ASN A 137 -33.33 -33.87 -72.78
CA ASN A 137 -33.65 -33.28 -74.08
C ASN A 137 -33.31 -34.20 -75.29
N HIS A 138 -32.28 -35.04 -75.19
CA HIS A 138 -31.85 -35.94 -76.27
C HIS A 138 -32.48 -37.35 -76.23
N LEU A 139 -32.93 -37.81 -75.05
CA LEU A 139 -33.63 -39.09 -74.89
C LEU A 139 -34.88 -39.22 -75.80
N PRO A 140 -35.73 -38.18 -75.99
CA PRO A 140 -36.86 -38.21 -76.91
C PRO A 140 -36.43 -38.26 -78.38
N GLU A 141 -35.27 -37.68 -78.75
CA GLU A 141 -34.78 -37.67 -80.13
C GLU A 141 -34.26 -39.04 -80.56
N VAL A 142 -33.52 -39.73 -79.69
CA VAL A 142 -33.03 -41.09 -79.94
C VAL A 142 -34.21 -42.07 -79.98
N THR A 143 -35.20 -41.89 -79.11
CA THR A 143 -36.44 -42.68 -79.12
C THR A 143 -37.22 -42.45 -80.43
N LYS A 144 -37.35 -41.19 -80.88
CA LYS A 144 -37.98 -40.85 -82.17
C LYS A 144 -37.25 -41.45 -83.38
N ARG A 145 -35.90 -41.46 -83.38
CA ARG A 145 -35.09 -42.09 -84.43
C ARG A 145 -35.25 -43.61 -84.44
N ALA A 146 -35.29 -44.26 -83.28
CA ALA A 146 -35.50 -45.70 -83.15
C ALA A 146 -36.92 -46.14 -83.56
N THR A 147 -37.93 -45.27 -83.42
CA THR A 147 -39.30 -45.55 -83.90
C THR A 147 -39.53 -45.32 -85.40
N ARG A 148 -38.54 -44.83 -86.17
CA ARG A 148 -38.73 -44.53 -87.60
C ARG A 148 -38.65 -45.81 -88.46
N ILE A 149 -39.81 -46.33 -88.86
CA ILE A 149 -39.92 -47.52 -89.73
C ILE A 149 -39.25 -47.24 -91.09
N ARG A 150 -38.28 -48.08 -91.48
CA ARG A 150 -37.58 -48.01 -92.77
C ARG A 150 -37.98 -49.20 -93.64
N THR A 151 -38.70 -48.95 -94.73
CA THR A 151 -39.18 -50.00 -95.64
C THR A 151 -38.06 -50.44 -96.60
N VAL A 152 -37.49 -51.64 -96.40
CA VAL A 152 -36.48 -52.21 -97.31
C VAL A 152 -37.13 -53.23 -98.25
N LYS A 153 -37.03 -53.02 -99.57
CA LYS A 153 -37.47 -53.98 -100.60
C LYS A 153 -36.32 -54.93 -100.94
N GLN A 154 -36.39 -56.20 -100.52
CA GLN A 154 -35.50 -57.25 -101.03
C GLN A 154 -36.07 -57.94 -102.27
N LYS A 155 -35.21 -58.23 -103.26
CA LYS A 155 -35.52 -59.03 -104.45
C LYS A 155 -34.87 -60.41 -104.31
N LYS A 156 -35.63 -61.49 -104.50
CA LYS A 156 -35.13 -62.87 -104.42
C LYS A 156 -34.37 -63.24 -105.71
N SER A 157 -33.22 -63.87 -105.55
CA SER A 157 -32.45 -64.56 -106.60
C SER A 157 -32.92 -66.03 -106.69
N GLY A 158 -33.05 -66.56 -107.92
CA GLY A 158 -33.10 -68.00 -108.18
C GLY A 158 -34.39 -68.60 -108.77
N LEU A 159 -34.39 -68.77 -110.10
CA LEU A 159 -35.01 -69.80 -110.97
C LEU A 159 -36.33 -70.50 -110.54
N ALA A 160 -37.46 -70.03 -111.11
CA ALA A 160 -38.53 -70.78 -111.79
C ALA A 160 -39.78 -69.87 -111.89
N GLY A 161 -40.54 -70.00 -112.98
CA GLY A 161 -41.45 -68.99 -113.50
C GLY A 161 -42.81 -68.83 -112.81
N VAL A 162 -43.33 -67.59 -112.95
CA VAL A 162 -44.75 -67.17 -113.02
C VAL A 162 -45.60 -67.18 -111.73
N PHE A 163 -45.40 -66.19 -110.85
CA PHE A 163 -46.39 -65.17 -110.40
C PHE A 163 -45.76 -64.37 -109.24
N GLY A 164 -45.46 -63.09 -109.48
CA GLY A 164 -44.70 -62.24 -108.55
C GLY A 164 -45.57 -61.61 -107.45
N GLY A 165 -45.51 -62.16 -106.24
CA GLY A 165 -45.99 -61.51 -105.02
C GLY A 165 -44.82 -60.91 -104.22
N LYS A 166 -44.79 -59.59 -104.05
CA LYS A 166 -43.83 -58.88 -103.17
C LYS A 166 -44.36 -58.91 -101.73
N LYS A 167 -43.64 -59.50 -100.77
CA LYS A 167 -43.95 -59.32 -99.34
C LYS A 167 -43.20 -58.10 -98.80
N THR A 168 -43.95 -57.10 -98.35
CA THR A 168 -43.47 -56.02 -97.48
C THR A 168 -43.24 -56.59 -96.09
N VAL A 169 -41.98 -56.81 -95.72
CA VAL A 169 -41.62 -57.12 -94.33
C VAL A 169 -41.28 -55.79 -93.65
N GLN A 170 -42.08 -55.41 -92.66
CA GLN A 170 -41.75 -54.32 -91.74
C GLN A 170 -40.63 -54.83 -90.84
N VAL A 171 -39.41 -54.37 -91.06
CA VAL A 171 -38.30 -54.62 -90.14
C VAL A 171 -38.21 -53.39 -89.24
N LEU A 172 -38.47 -53.60 -87.95
CA LEU A 172 -38.25 -52.60 -86.91
C LEU A 172 -36.73 -52.33 -86.81
N PRO A 173 -36.23 -51.10 -87.00
CA PRO A 173 -34.80 -50.84 -86.85
C PRO A 173 -34.42 -50.57 -85.39
N SER A 174 -33.45 -51.36 -84.93
CA SER A 174 -32.43 -51.12 -83.88
C SER A 174 -32.86 -50.84 -82.42
N ALA A 175 -33.18 -51.90 -81.69
CA ALA A 175 -33.00 -51.94 -80.23
C ALA A 175 -31.51 -51.79 -79.81
N LYS A 176 -30.57 -52.09 -80.71
CA LYS A 176 -29.13 -52.07 -80.44
C LYS A 176 -28.59 -50.67 -80.18
N GLU A 177 -29.04 -49.67 -80.93
CA GLU A 177 -28.64 -48.26 -80.71
C GLU A 177 -29.19 -47.71 -79.39
N LEU A 178 -30.40 -48.11 -79.00
CA LEU A 178 -31.00 -47.74 -77.72
C LEU A 178 -30.25 -48.38 -76.55
N HIS A 179 -29.88 -49.66 -76.65
CA HIS A 179 -29.06 -50.34 -75.65
C HIS A 179 -27.65 -49.76 -75.56
N GLN A 180 -26.99 -49.46 -76.69
CA GLN A 180 -25.67 -48.80 -76.69
C GLN A 180 -25.71 -47.40 -76.06
N PHE A 181 -26.78 -46.65 -76.32
CA PHE A 181 -26.99 -45.36 -75.66
C PHE A 181 -27.21 -45.54 -74.16
N SER A 182 -28.10 -46.45 -73.74
CA SER A 182 -28.34 -46.77 -72.33
C SER A 182 -27.07 -47.24 -71.60
N ASP A 183 -26.27 -48.11 -72.22
CA ASP A 183 -25.00 -48.59 -71.65
C ASP A 183 -23.99 -47.43 -71.52
N SER A 184 -23.96 -46.52 -72.49
CA SER A 184 -23.15 -45.29 -72.41
C SER A 184 -23.63 -44.33 -71.32
N LEU A 185 -24.94 -44.27 -71.06
CA LEU A 185 -25.51 -43.47 -69.95
C LEU A 185 -25.14 -44.06 -68.60
N ILE A 186 -25.29 -45.38 -68.47
CA ILE A 186 -24.91 -46.11 -67.25
C ILE A 186 -23.41 -45.93 -66.99
N ALA A 187 -22.57 -46.03 -68.03
CA ALA A 187 -21.13 -45.82 -67.90
C ALA A 187 -20.75 -44.38 -67.51
N LEU A 188 -21.45 -43.37 -68.07
CA LEU A 188 -21.23 -41.96 -67.73
C LEU A 188 -21.63 -41.67 -66.28
N GLN A 189 -22.79 -42.17 -65.85
CA GLN A 189 -23.30 -42.00 -64.50
C GLN A 189 -22.45 -42.75 -63.46
N LEU A 190 -21.96 -43.95 -63.78
CA LEU A 190 -21.00 -44.70 -62.95
C LEU A 190 -19.67 -43.95 -62.79
N ARG A 191 -19.19 -43.27 -63.83
CA ARG A 191 -17.95 -42.48 -63.77
C ARG A 191 -18.12 -41.24 -62.89
N GLN A 192 -19.21 -40.50 -63.07
CA GLN A 192 -19.48 -39.30 -62.28
C GLN A 192 -19.73 -39.62 -60.80
N THR A 193 -20.45 -40.69 -60.49
CA THR A 193 -20.66 -41.15 -59.10
C THR A 193 -19.34 -41.60 -58.45
N ALA A 194 -18.46 -42.30 -59.18
CA ALA A 194 -17.14 -42.67 -58.67
C ALA A 194 -16.23 -41.46 -58.39
N GLU A 195 -16.27 -40.42 -59.25
CA GLU A 195 -15.54 -39.17 -59.02
C GLU A 195 -16.10 -38.40 -57.81
N MET A 196 -17.43 -38.37 -57.64
CA MET A 196 -18.09 -37.80 -56.46
C MET A 196 -17.75 -38.52 -55.17
N ASP A 197 -17.72 -39.86 -55.17
CA ASP A 197 -17.34 -40.65 -54.01
C ASP A 197 -15.88 -40.37 -53.61
N ALA A 198 -14.97 -40.23 -54.58
CA ALA A 198 -13.57 -39.88 -54.33
C ALA A 198 -13.44 -38.49 -53.68
N TYR A 199 -14.19 -37.49 -54.14
CA TYR A 199 -14.21 -36.16 -53.51
C TYR A 199 -14.85 -36.17 -52.12
N ALA A 200 -15.93 -36.93 -51.92
CA ALA A 200 -16.59 -37.07 -50.63
C ALA A 200 -15.69 -37.74 -49.58
N ASP A 201 -14.96 -38.80 -49.96
CA ASP A 201 -13.99 -39.47 -49.10
C ASP A 201 -12.79 -38.57 -48.75
N SER A 202 -12.28 -37.83 -49.73
CA SER A 202 -11.22 -36.83 -49.52
C SER A 202 -11.65 -35.71 -48.56
N LEU A 203 -12.87 -35.20 -48.73
CA LEU A 203 -13.48 -34.19 -47.85
C LEU A 203 -13.66 -34.72 -46.42
N ARG A 204 -14.12 -35.96 -46.28
CA ARG A 204 -14.27 -36.63 -44.98
C ARG A 204 -12.92 -36.77 -44.26
N ASN A 205 -11.87 -37.16 -44.97
CA ASN A 205 -10.53 -37.26 -44.40
C ASN A 205 -9.96 -35.88 -44.00
N ARG A 206 -10.17 -34.84 -44.81
CA ARG A 206 -9.72 -33.48 -44.50
C ARG A 206 -10.49 -32.87 -43.32
N ASN A 207 -11.80 -33.09 -43.22
CA ASN A 207 -12.60 -32.69 -42.06
C ASN A 207 -12.12 -33.37 -40.77
N ARG A 208 -11.78 -34.67 -40.83
CA ARG A 208 -11.19 -35.37 -39.68
C ARG A 208 -9.86 -34.76 -39.29
N THR A 209 -9.01 -34.45 -40.26
CA THR A 209 -7.68 -33.84 -40.02
C THR A 209 -7.82 -32.42 -39.44
N LEU A 210 -8.72 -31.60 -39.99
CA LEU A 210 -9.05 -30.27 -39.47
C LEU A 210 -9.47 -30.33 -38.00
N ASN A 211 -10.39 -31.23 -37.68
CA ASN A 211 -10.91 -31.35 -36.31
C ASN A 211 -9.81 -31.81 -35.34
N ILE A 212 -8.92 -32.72 -35.77
CA ILE A 212 -7.76 -33.13 -34.96
C ILE A 212 -6.82 -31.95 -34.70
N GLN A 213 -6.45 -31.18 -35.73
CA GLN A 213 -5.54 -30.04 -35.58
C GLN A 213 -6.16 -28.92 -34.73
N LEU A 214 -7.44 -28.64 -34.92
CA LEU A 214 -8.17 -27.63 -34.14
C LEU A 214 -8.25 -28.02 -32.66
N ASN A 215 -8.62 -29.27 -32.36
CA ASN A 215 -8.70 -29.75 -30.98
C ASN A 215 -7.32 -29.78 -30.32
N ARG A 216 -6.27 -30.08 -31.08
CA ARG A 216 -4.88 -30.00 -30.60
C ARG A 216 -4.48 -28.58 -30.23
N LEU A 217 -4.75 -27.62 -31.11
CA LEU A 217 -4.49 -26.20 -30.87
C LEU A 217 -5.23 -25.70 -29.61
N ILE A 218 -6.51 -26.05 -29.48
CA ILE A 218 -7.32 -25.71 -28.30
C ILE A 218 -6.74 -26.36 -27.03
N GLY A 219 -6.34 -27.63 -27.11
CA GLY A 219 -5.73 -28.36 -25.99
C GLY A 219 -4.42 -27.74 -25.52
N ASP A 220 -3.51 -27.41 -26.44
CA ASP A 220 -2.20 -26.80 -26.11
C ASP A 220 -2.37 -25.45 -25.41
N LEU A 221 -3.38 -24.67 -25.82
CA LEU A 221 -3.72 -23.38 -25.22
C LEU A 221 -4.45 -23.52 -23.89
N ASP A 222 -5.32 -24.51 -23.75
CA ASP A 222 -6.01 -24.79 -22.49
C ASP A 222 -5.03 -25.23 -21.42
N ILE A 223 -4.08 -26.10 -21.77
CA ILE A 223 -2.98 -26.52 -20.90
C ILE A 223 -2.16 -25.31 -20.45
N GLN A 224 -1.84 -24.39 -21.36
CA GLN A 224 -1.05 -23.20 -21.01
C GLN A 224 -1.82 -22.18 -20.18
N ALA A 225 -3.10 -21.95 -20.49
CA ALA A 225 -3.97 -21.12 -19.66
C ALA A 225 -4.08 -21.71 -18.25
N GLN A 226 -4.31 -23.02 -18.13
CA GLN A 226 -4.35 -23.74 -16.86
C GLN A 226 -3.03 -23.60 -16.10
N ASN A 227 -1.90 -23.78 -16.77
CA ASN A 227 -0.57 -23.61 -16.17
C ASN A 227 -0.34 -22.19 -15.67
N ALA A 228 -0.77 -21.16 -16.41
CA ALA A 228 -0.68 -19.78 -15.97
C ALA A 228 -1.62 -19.45 -14.80
N PHE A 229 -2.82 -20.05 -14.74
CA PHE A 229 -3.70 -19.95 -13.58
C PHE A 229 -3.12 -20.63 -12.35
N VAL A 230 -2.54 -21.83 -12.51
CA VAL A 230 -1.84 -22.54 -11.41
C VAL A 230 -0.61 -21.76 -10.95
N GLN A 231 0.14 -21.16 -11.88
CA GLN A 231 1.24 -20.24 -11.56
C GLN A 231 0.75 -19.03 -10.75
N ARG A 232 -0.40 -18.44 -11.13
CA ARG A 232 -1.04 -17.37 -10.36
C ARG A 232 -1.42 -17.84 -8.96
N GLU A 233 -2.06 -19.01 -8.82
CA GLU A 233 -2.42 -19.55 -7.50
C GLU A 233 -1.20 -19.79 -6.64
N ARG A 234 -0.10 -20.34 -7.20
CA ARG A 234 1.16 -20.51 -6.47
C ARG A 234 1.80 -19.18 -6.07
N LYS A 235 1.90 -18.23 -7.00
CA LYS A 235 2.44 -16.88 -6.72
C LYS A 235 1.59 -16.16 -5.67
N ILE A 236 0.26 -16.31 -5.70
CA ILE A 236 -0.66 -15.75 -4.69
C ILE A 236 -0.48 -16.46 -3.35
N ALA A 237 -0.36 -17.78 -3.31
CA ALA A 237 -0.18 -18.55 -2.08
C ALA A 237 1.18 -18.24 -1.40
N GLU A 238 2.27 -18.18 -2.17
CA GLU A 238 3.59 -17.79 -1.68
C GLU A 238 3.62 -16.32 -1.22
N ALA A 239 3.01 -15.42 -2.00
CA ALA A 239 2.93 -14.01 -1.65
C ALA A 239 2.01 -13.77 -0.43
N GLN A 240 0.95 -14.55 -0.24
CA GLN A 240 0.06 -14.42 0.92
C GLN A 240 0.83 -14.60 2.23
N ALA A 241 1.72 -15.59 2.34
CA ALA A 241 2.47 -15.81 3.57
C ALA A 241 3.46 -14.66 3.87
N LEU A 242 4.19 -14.18 2.86
CA LEU A 242 5.14 -13.08 3.02
C LEU A 242 4.43 -11.74 3.27
N SER A 243 3.35 -11.47 2.54
CA SER A 243 2.56 -10.24 2.65
C SER A 243 1.86 -10.16 4.01
N VAL A 244 1.18 -11.24 4.42
CA VAL A 244 0.57 -11.33 5.76
C VAL A 244 1.64 -11.19 6.83
N ARG A 245 2.83 -11.77 6.65
CA ARG A 245 3.94 -11.61 7.60
C ARG A 245 4.45 -10.18 7.68
N LEU A 246 4.61 -9.48 6.55
CA LEU A 246 5.02 -8.07 6.52
C LEU A 246 3.97 -7.14 7.10
N PHE A 247 2.68 -7.36 6.82
CA PHE A 247 1.58 -6.63 7.45
C PHE A 247 1.54 -6.87 8.96
N THR A 248 1.65 -8.12 9.39
CA THR A 248 1.64 -8.45 10.82
C THR A 248 2.85 -7.85 11.54
N ALA A 249 4.04 -7.89 10.93
CA ALA A 249 5.26 -7.29 11.46
C ALA A 249 5.17 -5.76 11.55
N THR A 250 4.62 -5.09 10.54
CA THR A 250 4.46 -3.62 10.54
C THR A 250 3.40 -3.16 11.53
N ILE A 251 2.25 -3.86 11.63
CA ILE A 251 1.20 -3.58 12.62
C ILE A 251 1.73 -3.79 14.04
N SER A 252 2.41 -4.92 14.30
CA SER A 252 2.97 -5.21 15.63
C SER A 252 4.04 -4.17 16.03
N ALA A 253 4.92 -3.79 15.11
CA ALA A 253 5.90 -2.71 15.36
C ALA A 253 5.20 -1.37 15.67
N ALA A 254 4.14 -1.01 14.94
CA ALA A 254 3.36 0.20 15.20
C ALA A 254 2.71 0.19 16.59
N ILE A 255 2.14 -0.95 17.01
CA ILE A 255 1.55 -1.11 18.35
C ILE A 255 2.62 -0.94 19.44
N ILE A 256 3.78 -1.57 19.28
CA ILE A 256 4.90 -1.46 20.23
C ILE A 256 5.37 0.00 20.34
N LEU A 257 5.53 0.69 19.21
CA LEU A 257 5.94 2.08 19.17
C LEU A 257 4.92 3.01 19.83
N LEU A 258 3.62 2.80 19.60
CA LEU A 258 2.56 3.53 20.28
C LEU A 258 2.59 3.27 21.78
N PHE A 259 2.76 2.03 22.22
CA PHE A 259 2.85 1.67 23.63
C PHE A 259 4.07 2.31 24.32
N LEU A 260 5.24 2.30 23.68
CA LEU A 260 6.43 2.97 24.20
C LEU A 260 6.25 4.48 24.29
N SER A 261 5.60 5.11 23.30
CA SER A 261 5.30 6.54 23.35
C SER A 261 4.33 6.88 24.48
N TYR A 262 3.31 6.06 24.71
CA TYR A 262 2.39 6.18 25.84
C TYR A 262 3.14 6.09 27.18
N LEU A 263 4.00 5.08 27.37
CA LEU A 263 4.78 4.93 28.59
C LEU A 263 5.72 6.11 28.83
N ALA A 264 6.36 6.63 27.78
CA ALA A 264 7.24 7.78 27.88
C ALA A 264 6.47 9.04 28.34
N ILE A 265 5.29 9.28 27.77
CA ILE A 265 4.42 10.40 28.17
C ILE A 265 3.94 10.21 29.61
N HIS A 266 3.48 9.01 29.98
CA HIS A 266 2.96 8.73 31.31
C HIS A 266 4.04 8.87 32.40
N ARG A 267 5.24 8.35 32.17
CA ARG A 267 6.39 8.53 33.09
C ARG A 267 6.72 10.01 33.27
N GLU A 268 6.70 10.80 32.19
CA GLU A 268 6.97 12.24 32.28
C GLU A 268 5.87 12.99 33.04
N MET A 269 4.60 12.68 32.79
CA MET A 269 3.49 13.28 33.55
C MET A 269 3.64 13.02 35.04
N LYS A 270 3.96 11.79 35.43
CA LYS A 270 4.19 11.42 36.84
C LYS A 270 5.43 12.11 37.42
N ARG A 271 6.50 12.26 36.64
CA ARG A 271 7.70 12.99 37.06
C ARG A 271 7.40 14.47 37.28
N ASN A 272 6.72 15.10 36.33
CA ASN A 272 6.36 16.52 36.41
C ASN A 272 5.40 16.81 37.56
N ASP A 273 4.46 15.92 37.86
CA ASP A 273 3.58 16.05 39.03
C ASP A 273 4.36 16.04 40.35
N ASN A 274 5.30 15.11 40.49
CA ASN A 274 6.19 15.05 41.66
C ASN A 274 7.09 16.28 41.78
N GLU A 275 7.63 16.78 40.67
CA GLU A 275 8.43 18.01 40.64
C GLU A 275 7.59 19.24 41.03
N ARG A 276 6.35 19.34 40.54
CA ARG A 276 5.43 20.42 40.92
C ARG A 276 5.14 20.40 42.42
N LYS A 277 4.80 19.23 42.99
CA LYS A 277 4.57 19.06 44.43
C LYS A 277 5.78 19.45 45.27
N ARG A 278 7.00 19.11 44.84
CA ARG A 278 8.23 19.54 45.55
C ARG A 278 8.42 21.05 45.50
N ARG A 279 8.18 21.67 44.34
CA ARG A 279 8.27 23.13 44.20
C ARG A 279 7.24 23.83 45.07
N GLU A 280 6.00 23.33 45.10
CA GLU A 280 4.95 23.88 45.96
C GLU A 280 5.31 23.79 47.46
N LYS A 281 5.89 22.66 47.91
CA LYS A 281 6.39 22.52 49.29
C LYS A 281 7.52 23.51 49.60
N LEU A 282 8.53 23.60 48.73
CA LEU A 282 9.65 24.52 48.88
C LEU A 282 9.19 25.98 48.93
N ILE A 283 8.22 26.35 48.10
CA ILE A 283 7.62 27.70 48.13
C ILE A 283 6.92 27.94 49.48
N GLY A 284 6.19 26.95 50.00
CA GLY A 284 5.54 27.05 51.31
C GLY A 284 6.55 27.22 52.46
N GLU A 285 7.60 26.40 52.51
CA GLU A 285 8.67 26.50 53.52
C GLU A 285 9.38 27.87 53.45
N LEU A 286 9.63 28.36 52.23
CA LEU A 286 10.28 29.66 52.03
C LEU A 286 9.37 30.82 52.45
N GLN A 287 8.04 30.71 52.23
CA GLN A 287 7.08 31.69 52.73
C GLN A 287 7.03 31.72 54.27
N GLU A 288 7.03 30.55 54.93
CA GLU A 288 7.03 30.46 56.39
C GLU A 288 8.31 31.06 57.00
N SER A 289 9.48 30.72 56.43
CA SER A 289 10.75 31.31 56.85
C SER A 289 10.79 32.83 56.64
N ASN A 290 10.22 33.31 55.54
CA ASN A 290 10.15 34.74 55.26
C ASN A 290 9.22 35.47 56.24
N GLU A 291 8.08 34.88 56.61
CA GLU A 291 7.17 35.43 57.62
C GLU A 291 7.83 35.47 59.03
N ALA A 292 8.55 34.41 59.40
CA ALA A 292 9.31 34.36 60.65
C ALA A 292 10.40 35.45 60.69
N ASN A 293 11.13 35.63 59.60
CA ASN A 293 12.12 36.70 59.46
C ASN A 293 11.49 38.08 59.57
N GLU A 294 10.32 38.31 58.97
CA GLU A 294 9.60 39.59 59.10
C GLU A 294 9.21 39.88 60.55
N LYS A 295 8.72 38.88 61.28
CA LYS A 295 8.40 39.00 62.72
C LYS A 295 9.65 39.33 63.54
N LEU A 296 10.77 38.68 63.26
CA LEU A 296 12.04 38.95 63.94
C LEU A 296 12.54 40.38 63.67
N ILE A 297 12.43 40.86 62.42
CA ILE A 297 12.79 42.24 62.06
C ILE A 297 11.89 43.25 62.80
N LYS A 298 10.59 42.99 62.90
CA LYS A 298 9.66 43.83 63.68
C LYS A 298 10.03 43.87 65.16
N LEU A 299 10.30 42.70 65.76
CA LEU A 299 10.74 42.61 67.16
C LEU A 299 12.04 43.38 67.39
N ARG A 300 13.04 43.19 66.51
CA ARG A 300 14.32 43.92 66.55
C ARG A 300 14.10 45.43 66.49
N ARG A 301 13.27 45.92 65.56
CA ARG A 301 12.94 47.36 65.44
C ARG A 301 12.29 47.91 66.70
N ASN A 302 11.31 47.20 67.25
CA ASN A 302 10.61 47.62 68.48
C ASN A 302 11.54 47.65 69.69
N LEU A 303 12.41 46.64 69.84
CA LEU A 303 13.38 46.59 70.93
C LEU A 303 14.37 47.75 70.85
N ILE A 304 14.96 48.01 69.67
CA ILE A 304 15.88 49.15 69.47
C ILE A 304 15.17 50.47 69.77
N HIS A 305 13.93 50.63 69.29
CA HIS A 305 13.12 51.83 69.56
C HIS A 305 12.90 52.04 71.07
N ASN A 306 12.44 51.01 71.78
CA ASN A 306 12.16 51.07 73.21
C ASN A 306 13.43 51.36 74.02
N VAL A 307 14.52 50.64 73.76
CA VAL A 307 15.81 50.86 74.45
C VAL A 307 16.33 52.27 74.20
N THR A 308 16.24 52.77 72.97
CA THR A 308 16.67 54.14 72.64
C THR A 308 15.82 55.19 73.36
N HIS A 309 14.50 54.98 73.43
CA HIS A 309 13.58 55.88 74.12
C HIS A 309 13.89 55.94 75.61
N GLU A 310 14.03 54.79 76.27
CA GLU A 310 14.29 54.70 77.70
C GLU A 310 15.69 55.22 78.09
N LEU A 311 16.70 55.07 77.22
CA LEU A 311 18.03 55.64 77.45
C LEU A 311 18.08 57.16 77.26
N ARG A 312 17.23 57.71 76.38
CA ARG A 312 17.23 59.16 76.10
C ARG A 312 16.82 59.98 77.33
N THR A 313 15.79 59.56 78.05
CA THR A 313 15.25 60.28 79.22
C THR A 313 16.30 60.57 80.30
N PRO A 314 17.01 59.58 80.85
CA PRO A 314 18.05 59.83 81.84
C PRO A 314 19.28 60.51 81.23
N LEU A 315 19.62 60.28 79.95
CA LEU A 315 20.70 61.00 79.28
C LEU A 315 20.41 62.51 79.18
N THR A 316 19.18 62.90 78.83
CA THR A 316 18.74 64.29 78.83
C THR A 316 18.79 64.89 80.22
N ALA A 317 18.39 64.14 81.26
CA ALA A 317 18.50 64.58 82.65
C ALA A 317 19.95 64.80 83.09
N ILE A 318 20.89 63.92 82.69
CA ILE A 318 22.32 64.11 82.96
C ILE A 318 22.85 65.34 82.23
N SER A 319 22.60 65.46 80.92
CA SER A 319 23.11 66.58 80.12
C SER A 319 22.60 67.92 80.64
N GLY A 320 21.29 68.04 80.85
CA GLY A 320 20.67 69.28 81.33
C GLY A 320 21.13 69.68 82.73
N ASN A 321 21.25 68.72 83.67
CA ASN A 321 21.77 69.04 85.00
C ASN A 321 23.29 69.28 85.00
N ALA A 322 24.05 68.67 84.09
CA ALA A 322 25.48 68.94 83.95
C ALA A 322 25.74 70.36 83.42
N GLU A 323 24.90 70.86 82.50
CA GLU A 323 24.93 72.25 82.04
C GLU A 323 24.57 73.23 83.17
N LEU A 324 23.52 72.95 83.94
CA LEU A 324 23.15 73.77 85.10
C LEU A 324 24.24 73.76 86.19
N LEU A 325 24.84 72.60 86.46
CA LEU A 325 25.93 72.45 87.42
C LEU A 325 27.17 73.30 87.08
N GLN A 326 27.45 73.49 85.79
CA GLN A 326 28.57 74.31 85.31
C GLN A 326 28.29 75.82 85.44
N ASN A 327 27.04 76.22 85.30
CA ASN A 327 26.64 77.64 85.26
C ASN A 327 26.16 78.20 86.60
N ASP A 328 25.79 77.34 87.56
CA ASP A 328 25.29 77.75 88.87
C ASP A 328 26.43 77.99 89.87
N THR A 329 26.35 79.08 90.64
CA THR A 329 27.35 79.48 91.64
C THR A 329 26.99 79.02 93.06
N GLU A 330 25.73 78.64 93.31
CA GLU A 330 25.22 78.29 94.64
C GLU A 330 25.56 76.83 95.00
N ALA A 331 26.19 76.60 96.16
CA ALA A 331 26.65 75.27 96.57
C ALA A 331 25.52 74.24 96.69
N ASP A 332 24.38 74.63 97.25
CA ASP A 332 23.23 73.75 97.46
C ASP A 332 22.50 73.39 96.16
N SER A 333 22.44 74.31 95.19
CA SER A 333 21.90 74.04 93.86
C SER A 333 22.81 73.12 93.06
N ARG A 334 24.12 73.35 93.08
CA ARG A 334 25.11 72.44 92.48
C ARG A 334 25.03 71.04 93.09
N MET A 335 24.88 70.91 94.40
CA MET A 335 24.70 69.61 95.05
C MET A 335 23.43 68.90 94.56
N ARG A 336 22.31 69.62 94.41
CA ARG A 336 21.06 69.05 93.84
C ARG A 336 21.20 68.61 92.39
N HIS A 337 21.91 69.38 91.56
CA HIS A 337 22.20 69.00 90.17
C HIS A 337 23.10 67.76 90.10
N ALA A 338 24.16 67.70 90.90
CA ALA A 338 25.04 66.54 91.00
C ALA A 338 24.29 65.28 91.48
N GLN A 339 23.40 65.42 92.47
CA GLN A 339 22.55 64.33 92.95
C GLN A 339 21.61 63.81 91.85
N THR A 340 21.03 64.70 91.06
CA THR A 340 20.12 64.35 89.95
C THR A 340 20.87 63.63 88.83
N ILE A 341 22.10 64.06 88.50
CA ILE A 341 22.99 63.35 87.57
C ILE A 341 23.29 61.95 88.09
N HIS A 342 23.65 61.83 89.38
CA HIS A 342 23.97 60.55 90.00
C HIS A 342 22.79 59.57 89.98
N ASP A 343 21.58 60.04 90.31
CA ASP A 343 20.38 59.22 90.29
C ASP A 343 19.96 58.85 88.85
N ALA A 344 20.12 59.74 87.87
CA ALA A 344 19.88 59.43 86.46
C ALA A 344 20.91 58.42 85.91
N ALA A 345 22.18 58.55 86.25
CA ALA A 345 23.23 57.60 85.89
C ALA A 345 23.01 56.23 86.54
N ARG A 346 22.60 56.21 87.82
CA ARG A 346 22.24 54.99 88.53
C ARG A 346 21.03 54.30 87.89
N ARG A 347 20.01 55.05 87.44
CA ARG A 347 18.86 54.50 86.70
C ARG A 347 19.27 53.90 85.35
N MET A 348 20.17 54.56 84.59
CA MET A 348 20.71 53.98 83.35
C MET A 348 21.51 52.71 83.60
N ALA A 349 22.42 52.74 84.58
CA ALA A 349 23.21 51.58 84.95
C ALA A 349 22.32 50.42 85.41
N TRP A 350 21.28 50.72 86.20
CA TRP A 350 20.28 49.74 86.59
C TRP A 350 19.53 49.19 85.38
N MET A 351 19.09 50.01 84.42
CA MET A 351 18.39 49.55 83.23
C MET A 351 19.27 48.67 82.32
N ILE A 352 20.54 49.03 82.14
CA ILE A 352 21.53 48.23 81.40
C ILE A 352 21.75 46.89 82.14
N ASN A 353 21.91 46.92 83.46
CA ASN A 353 22.19 45.75 84.29
C ASN A 353 20.95 44.86 84.55
N SER A 354 19.74 45.41 84.50
CA SER A 354 18.48 44.71 84.86
C SER A 354 17.81 44.01 83.68
N GLY A 355 18.37 44.08 82.47
CA GLY A 355 17.76 43.36 81.35
C GLY A 355 18.44 43.42 79.98
N CYS A 356 19.45 44.27 79.77
CA CYS A 356 20.24 44.24 78.54
C CYS A 356 21.58 43.56 78.79
N ARG A 357 21.56 42.23 78.97
CA ARG A 357 22.80 41.45 78.91
C ARG A 357 23.29 41.44 77.46
N PHE A 358 24.31 42.23 77.16
CA PHE A 358 25.00 42.17 75.87
C PHE A 358 25.62 40.78 75.72
N LEU A 359 25.02 39.99 74.84
CA LEU A 359 25.51 38.66 74.50
C LEU A 359 26.39 38.78 73.26
N GLY A 360 27.66 38.41 73.39
CA GLY A 360 28.62 38.43 72.27
C GLY A 360 30.04 38.89 72.60
N ASN A 361 30.31 39.43 73.79
CA ASN A 361 31.63 39.96 74.19
C ASN A 361 32.60 38.87 74.71
N ARG A 362 32.64 37.70 74.06
CA ARG A 362 33.41 36.52 74.53
C ARG A 362 34.17 35.79 73.43
N VAL A 363 34.14 36.29 72.20
CA VAL A 363 34.83 35.64 71.08
C VAL A 363 36.32 36.00 71.16
N HIS A 364 37.14 34.98 71.48
CA HIS A 364 38.58 35.17 71.62
C HIS A 364 39.24 35.31 70.23
N PRO A 365 40.16 36.27 70.01
CA PRO A 365 40.74 36.52 68.70
C PRO A 365 41.71 35.43 68.22
N ALA A 366 42.05 34.44 69.06
CA ALA A 366 43.07 33.44 68.77
C ALA A 366 42.74 32.57 67.55
N ASP A 367 41.46 32.35 67.27
CA ASP A 367 41.02 31.55 66.13
C ASP A 367 40.86 32.36 64.84
N TYR A 368 41.25 33.63 64.82
CA TYR A 368 41.12 34.54 63.68
C TYR A 368 42.49 35.00 63.17
N SER A 369 42.68 34.95 61.85
CA SER A 369 43.87 35.53 61.19
C SER A 369 43.58 36.96 60.69
N PHE A 370 44.13 37.96 61.38
CA PHE A 370 44.00 39.38 61.03
C PHE A 370 45.21 40.19 61.55
N SER A 371 45.50 41.34 60.93
CA SER A 371 46.62 42.22 61.33
C SER A 371 46.25 43.20 62.44
N SER A 372 45.05 43.78 62.39
CA SER A 372 44.45 44.59 63.45
C SER A 372 42.92 44.61 63.29
N SER A 373 42.19 44.85 64.38
CA SER A 373 40.75 45.02 64.31
C SER A 373 40.24 45.98 65.37
N ILE A 374 39.46 46.97 64.93
CA ILE A 374 38.75 47.92 65.80
C ILE A 374 37.60 47.27 66.57
N ALA A 375 37.22 46.04 66.19
CA ALA A 375 36.16 45.29 66.84
C ALA A 375 36.65 44.52 68.07
N ILE A 376 37.93 44.64 68.45
CA ILE A 376 38.49 44.05 69.67
C ILE A 376 38.51 45.10 70.76
N VAL A 377 37.78 44.84 71.84
CA VAL A 377 37.73 45.67 73.04
C VAL A 377 38.05 44.76 74.23
N ASP A 378 38.99 45.19 75.07
CA ASP A 378 39.46 44.42 76.24
C ASP A 378 39.90 42.99 75.93
N GLY A 379 40.53 42.79 74.76
CA GLY A 379 41.08 41.50 74.34
C GLY A 379 40.07 40.50 73.78
N THR A 380 38.81 40.90 73.57
CA THR A 380 37.77 40.06 72.96
C THR A 380 37.04 40.79 71.83
N PHE A 381 36.53 40.04 70.85
CA PHE A 381 35.70 40.62 69.81
C PHE A 381 34.32 41.00 70.35
N VAL A 382 33.87 42.20 69.96
CA VAL A 382 32.51 42.69 70.21
C VAL A 382 31.56 42.05 69.18
N GLY A 383 31.24 40.76 69.41
CA GLY A 383 30.40 39.95 68.53
C GLY A 383 31.17 38.94 67.66
N LEU A 384 30.44 38.18 66.85
CA LEU A 384 31.04 37.19 65.96
C LEU A 384 31.50 37.86 64.66
N ALA A 385 32.80 38.02 64.48
CA ALA A 385 33.37 38.46 63.22
C ALA A 385 33.20 37.35 62.18
N LEU A 386 32.46 37.65 61.11
CA LEU A 386 32.25 36.76 59.96
C LEU A 386 32.63 37.53 58.69
N ASP A 387 33.41 36.91 57.84
CA ASP A 387 33.87 37.46 56.57
C ASP A 387 33.63 36.41 55.48
N GLU A 388 33.07 36.83 54.35
CA GLU A 388 32.80 35.93 53.21
C GLU A 388 34.06 35.67 52.37
N VAL A 389 35.10 36.49 52.53
CA VAL A 389 36.36 36.43 51.77
C VAL A 389 37.49 35.86 52.62
N ASN A 390 37.52 36.17 53.93
CA ASN A 390 38.53 35.69 54.87
C ASN A 390 37.99 34.53 55.74
N GLU A 391 38.57 33.34 55.60
CA GLU A 391 38.22 32.14 56.38
C GLU A 391 36.73 31.72 56.31
N SER A 392 36.12 31.84 55.12
CA SER A 392 34.70 31.55 54.90
C SER A 392 34.31 30.09 55.15
N ASP A 393 35.26 29.17 55.09
CA ASP A 393 35.12 27.76 55.46
C ASP A 393 34.86 27.57 56.97
N LYS A 394 35.30 28.51 57.81
CA LYS A 394 35.11 28.46 59.27
C LYS A 394 33.81 29.12 59.74
N THR A 395 33.14 29.87 58.87
CA THR A 395 31.94 30.66 59.19
C THR A 395 30.80 29.81 59.76
N ALA A 396 30.47 28.68 59.14
CA ALA A 396 29.38 27.81 59.61
C ALA A 396 29.63 27.28 61.03
N ARG A 397 30.85 26.82 61.29
CA ARG A 397 31.26 26.30 62.61
C ARG A 397 31.30 27.40 63.67
N ARG A 398 31.83 28.57 63.32
CA ARG A 398 31.84 29.76 64.21
C ARG A 398 30.43 30.20 64.61
N ILE A 399 29.49 30.18 63.67
CA ILE A 399 28.06 30.45 63.95
C ILE A 399 27.48 29.39 64.89
N GLU A 400 27.78 28.11 64.65
CA GLU A 400 27.30 27.00 65.50
C GLU A 400 27.84 27.09 66.93
N ASP A 401 29.16 27.28 67.09
CA ASP A 401 29.80 27.41 68.40
C ASP A 401 29.28 28.63 69.16
N TRP A 402 29.17 29.78 68.48
CA TRP A 402 28.64 31.01 69.06
C TRP A 402 27.16 30.89 69.45
N THR A 403 26.32 30.28 68.59
CA THR A 403 24.91 30.04 68.92
C THR A 403 24.74 29.04 70.06
N ASN A 404 25.60 28.03 70.17
CA ASN A 404 25.60 27.11 71.30
C ASN A 404 26.00 27.79 72.61
N GLU A 405 26.93 28.75 72.59
CA GLU A 405 27.23 29.57 73.76
C GLU A 405 26.06 30.49 74.15
N LEU A 406 25.43 31.13 73.16
CA LEU A 406 24.26 31.97 73.40
C LEU A 406 23.09 31.20 74.04
N LYS A 407 22.85 29.96 73.58
CA LYS A 407 21.84 29.04 74.13
C LYS A 407 22.10 28.61 75.57
N LYS A 408 23.34 28.64 76.07
CA LYS A 408 23.65 28.33 77.47
C LYS A 408 23.29 29.47 78.41
N ILE A 409 23.11 30.65 77.86
CA ILE A 409 23.04 31.90 78.59
C ILE A 409 21.58 32.39 78.62
N ILE A 410 20.82 32.23 77.53
CA ILE A 410 19.34 32.30 77.47
C ILE A 410 18.76 31.12 78.23
#